data_AF-A0A932I2N9-F1
#
_entry.id   AF-A0A932I2N9-F1
#
_cell.length_a   1.000
_cell.length_b   1.000
_cell.length_c   1.000
_cell.angle_alpha   90.00
_cell.angle_beta   90.00
_cell.angle_gamma   90.00
#
_symmetry.space_group_name_H-M   'P 1'
#
loop_
_entity.id
_entity.type
_entity.pdbx_description
1 polymer ?
#
loop_
_entity_poly.entity_id
_entity_poly.type
_entity_poly.pdbx_seq_one_letter_code
_entity_poly.pdbx_strand_id
1 'polypeptide(L)' 'MQASGQCKASSADELSRLKNEHHDLDEKIARLESVRFPTPEEEREIKELKKQKLSLKDRIECLAKT' A
#
# COMPACT_ATOMS: atom_id res chain seq x y z
N MET A 1 -5.21 -33.36 6.33
CA MET A 1 -4.55 -32.53 5.30
C MET A 1 -5.51 -31.42 4.90
N GLN A 2 -5.01 -30.17 4.90
CA GLN A 2 -5.52 -28.92 4.27
C GLN A 2 -6.90 -28.40 4.76
N ALA A 3 -6.95 -27.35 5.59
CA ALA A 3 -6.69 -25.92 5.34
C ALA A 3 -7.85 -25.21 4.61
N SER A 4 -8.91 -24.89 5.36
CA SER A 4 -9.93 -23.89 4.97
C SER A 4 -10.32 -23.09 6.20
N GLY A 5 -9.36 -22.42 6.81
CA GLY A 5 -9.62 -21.33 7.74
C GLY A 5 -10.06 -20.11 6.93
N GLN A 6 -11.33 -20.05 6.57
CA GLN A 6 -11.95 -18.81 6.10
C GLN A 6 -12.00 -17.85 7.28
N CYS A 7 -10.87 -17.21 7.57
CA CYS A 7 -10.84 -16.01 8.40
C CYS A 7 -11.61 -14.94 7.62
N LYS A 8 -12.85 -14.67 8.04
CA LYS A 8 -13.44 -13.36 7.80
C LYS A 8 -12.52 -12.36 8.49
N ALA A 9 -11.57 -11.80 7.74
CA ALA A 9 -10.82 -10.65 8.20
C ALA A 9 -11.88 -9.61 8.57
N SER A 10 -11.98 -9.31 9.86
CA SER A 10 -12.84 -8.22 10.32
C SER A 10 -12.38 -6.96 9.59
N SER A 11 -13.26 -5.98 9.34
CA SER A 11 -12.87 -4.74 8.64
C SER A 11 -11.63 -4.06 9.26
N ALA A 12 -11.40 -4.28 10.57
CA ALA A 12 -10.21 -3.87 11.30
C ALA A 12 -8.90 -4.60 10.89
N ASP A 13 -8.96 -5.90 10.60
CA ASP A 13 -7.83 -6.70 10.10
C ASP A 13 -7.46 -6.26 8.68
N GLU A 14 -8.47 -6.06 7.82
CA GLU A 14 -8.25 -5.59 6.47
C GLU A 14 -7.69 -4.15 6.45
N LEU A 15 -8.21 -3.27 7.31
CA LEU A 15 -7.64 -1.93 7.54
C LEU A 15 -6.18 -1.97 7.99
N SER A 16 -5.84 -2.87 8.91
CA SER A 16 -4.47 -3.00 9.41
C SER A 16 -3.52 -3.49 8.32
N ARG A 17 -3.96 -4.43 7.48
CA ARG A 17 -3.19 -4.88 6.31
C ARG A 17 -3.00 -3.77 5.29
N LEU A 18 -4.06 -3.05 4.94
CA LEU A 18 -4.00 -1.94 3.99
C LEU A 18 -3.11 -0.81 4.50
N LYS A 19 -3.14 -0.51 5.81
CA LYS A 19 -2.24 0.48 6.43
C LYS A 19 -0.77 0.05 6.37
N ASN A 20 -0.48 -1.22 6.65
CA ASN A 20 0.89 -1.75 6.54
C ASN A 20 1.38 -1.68 5.09
N GLU A 21 0.54 -2.08 4.13
CA GLU A 21 0.89 -2.02 2.71
C GLU A 21 1.09 -0.57 2.22
N HIS A 22 0.23 0.35 2.67
CA HIS A 22 0.41 1.78 2.44
C HIS A 22 1.74 2.29 3.03
N HIS A 23 2.12 1.85 4.23
CA HIS A 23 3.38 2.25 4.87
C HIS A 23 4.59 1.72 4.09
N ASP A 24 4.56 0.47 3.64
CA ASP A 24 5.62 -0.15 2.85
C ASP A 24 5.83 0.57 1.51
N LEU A 25 4.74 0.97 0.85
CA LEU A 25 4.79 1.80 -0.35
C LEU A 25 5.35 3.21 -0.07
N ASP A 26 4.99 3.81 1.06
CA ASP A 26 5.57 5.10 1.49
C ASP A 26 7.08 5.01 1.68
N GLU A 27 7.56 3.96 2.36
CA GLU A 27 8.99 3.72 2.53
C GLU A 27 9.71 3.51 1.19
N LYS A 28 9.12 2.74 0.27
CA LYS A 28 9.69 2.54 -1.07
C LYS A 28 9.76 3.86 -1.85
N ILE A 29 8.70 4.65 -1.84
CA ILE A 29 8.68 5.97 -2.47
C ILE A 29 9.76 6.86 -1.84
N ALA A 30 9.84 6.92 -0.52
CA ALA A 30 10.82 7.75 0.19
C ALA A 30 12.26 7.34 -0.13
N ARG A 31 12.56 6.04 -0.26
CA ARG A 31 13.88 5.55 -0.68
C ARG A 31 14.22 5.96 -2.10
N LEU A 32 13.28 5.83 -3.03
CA LEU A 32 13.47 6.21 -4.43
C LEU A 32 13.56 7.74 -4.60
N GLU A 33 12.76 8.51 -3.86
CA GLU A 33 12.81 9.98 -3.85
C GLU A 33 14.06 10.52 -3.11
N SER A 34 14.65 9.73 -2.22
CA SER A 34 15.93 10.07 -1.57
C SER A 34 17.11 9.99 -2.55
N VAL A 35 16.95 9.36 -3.71
CA VAL A 35 17.97 9.33 -4.76
C VAL A 35 18.04 10.72 -5.41
N ARG A 36 19.22 11.36 -5.36
CA ARG A 36 19.41 12.74 -5.87
C ARG A 36 19.18 12.87 -7.37
N PHE A 37 19.36 11.78 -8.11
CA PHE A 37 19.15 11.68 -9.56
C PHE A 37 18.49 10.34 -9.87
N PRO A 38 17.17 10.22 -9.69
CA PRO A 38 16.47 8.99 -10.02
C PRO A 38 16.56 8.74 -11.52
N THR A 39 16.77 7.49 -11.91
CA THR A 39 16.68 7.09 -13.31
C THR A 39 15.24 7.21 -13.83
N PRO A 40 15.03 7.28 -15.15
CA PRO A 40 13.67 7.27 -15.71
C PRO A 40 12.84 6.03 -15.34
N GLU A 41 13.50 4.92 -14.97
CA GLU A 41 12.84 3.73 -14.41
C GLU A 41 12.36 4.00 -12.97
N GLU A 42 13.22 4.57 -12.13
CA GLU A 42 12.85 4.96 -10.76
C GLU A 42 11.76 6.03 -10.74
N GLU A 43 11.79 7.02 -11.65
CA GLU A 43 10.72 8.02 -11.77
C GLU A 43 9.37 7.39 -12.16
N ARG A 44 9.39 6.38 -13.03
CA ARG A 44 8.17 5.62 -13.37
C ARG A 44 7.70 4.83 -12.17
N GLU A 45 8.60 4.15 -11.47
CA GLU A 45 8.27 3.38 -10.28
C GLU A 45 7.69 4.28 -9.18
N ILE A 46 8.27 5.46 -8.91
CA ILE A 46 7.72 6.45 -7.97
C ILE A 46 6.29 6.84 -8.38
N LYS A 47 6.02 7.08 -9.67
CA LYS A 47 4.67 7.40 -10.16
C LYS A 47 3.69 6.25 -9.97
N GLU A 48 4.10 5.02 -10.25
CA GLU A 48 3.26 3.83 -10.03
C GLU A 48 2.98 3.60 -8.56
N LEU A 49 4.00 3.68 -7.71
CA LEU A 49 3.87 3.54 -6.25
C LEU A 49 2.96 4.64 -5.68
N LYS A 50 3.07 5.89 -6.13
CA LYS A 50 2.16 6.98 -5.74
C LYS A 50 0.71 6.70 -6.14
N LYS A 51 0.48 6.11 -7.31
CA LYS A 51 -0.86 5.70 -7.76
C LYS A 51 -1.42 4.58 -6.90
N GLN A 52 -0.63 3.55 -6.59
CA GLN A 52 -1.00 2.45 -5.70
C GLN A 52 -1.32 2.95 -4.29
N LYS A 53 -0.48 3.86 -3.76
CA LYS A 53 -0.69 4.52 -2.47
C LYS A 53 -2.02 5.28 -2.42
N LEU A 54 -2.36 6.02 -3.48
CA LEU A 54 -3.64 6.71 -3.58
C LEU A 54 -4.83 5.74 -3.56
N SER A 55 -4.76 4.64 -4.33
CA SER A 55 -5.81 3.61 -4.34
C SER A 55 -5.97 2.92 -2.99
N LEU A 56 -4.88 2.64 -2.27
CA LEU A 56 -4.93 2.07 -0.93
C LEU A 56 -5.52 3.03 0.08
N LYS A 57 -5.15 4.32 0.02
CA LYS A 57 -5.75 5.36 0.85
C LYS A 57 -7.27 5.46 0.62
N ASP A 58 -7.71 5.47 -0.64
CA ASP A 58 -9.13 5.50 -0.98
C ASP A 58 -9.89 4.30 -0.40
N ARG A 59 -9.28 3.11 -0.48
CA ARG A 59 -9.82 1.86 0.08
C ARG A 59 -9.86 1.88 1.62
N ILE A 60 -8.83 2.42 2.26
CA ILE A 60 -8.78 2.66 3.72
C ILE A 60 -9.87 3.64 4.14
N GLU A 61 -10.05 4.75 3.44
CA GLU A 61 -11.08 5.75 3.73
C GLU A 61 -12.49 5.18 3.55
N CYS A 62 -12.70 4.36 2.53
CA CYS A 62 -13.96 3.65 2.31
C CYS A 62 -14.28 2.71 3.48
N LEU A 63 -13.31 1.88 3.89
CA LEU A 63 -13.48 0.97 5.03
C LEU A 63 -13.64 1.69 6.38
N ALA A 64 -12.97 2.83 6.56
CA ALA A 64 -13.03 3.62 7.79
C ALA A 64 -14.32 4.42 7.96
N LYS A 65 -15.08 4.65 6.88
CA LYS A 65 -16.37 5.37 6.87
C LYS A 65 -17.58 4.47 7.12
N THR A 66 -17.39 3.16 7.31
CA THR A 66 -18.47 2.18 7.53
C THR A 66 -18.61 1.86 9.01
#